data_AF-A0A519QJU5-F1
#
_entry.id   AF-A0A519QJU5-F1
#
_cell.length_a   1.000
_cell.length_b   1.000
_cell.length_c   1.000
_cell.angle_alpha   90.00
_cell.angle_beta   90.00
_cell.angle_gamma   90.00
#
_symmetry.space_group_name_H-M   'P 1'
#
loop_
_entity.id
_entity.type
_entity.pdbx_description
1 polymer ?
#
loop_
_entity_poly.entity_id
_entity_poly.type
_entity_poly.pdbx_seq_one_letter_code
_entity_poly.pdbx_strand_id
1 'polypeptide(L)'
;MIAYNKTLLENTFLVEEAIDLRKSGFIQGENLNAIKQQLTTLKTSRNIFVRAGSFLLGALLYLSIIGLLFLIIFNLNSDFKMAGFIISFIGLGILELLCSQNFFRHGLDDAFIIGAQLSFYSAIVVDSDSPIGGFVAMIILGLVFAIRYVNTLSFLVFLTGIVFLLSYLLIEHTEISAILPFVLLAIAIGFYYTHQKFKDHPKLYFYSDVLEWFFIYTLFLGYLSVNYFVVRSLSEELLSADYTQSDVPFGWMFYILMFAVPLVYIFYSLKTKNRTMLYIGGLTFALSILTFRYYHSVLP
;
A
#
# COMPACT_ATOMS: atom_id res chain seq x y z
N MET A 1 4.26 20.69 2.62
CA MET A 1 4.22 20.98 4.07
C MET A 1 3.39 19.89 4.73
N ILE A 2 3.80 19.38 5.89
CA ILE A 2 2.98 18.40 6.65
C ILE A 2 1.70 19.11 7.12
N ALA A 3 0.55 18.47 7.00
CA ALA A 3 -0.75 19.04 7.35
C ALA A 3 -0.95 19.26 8.86
N TYR A 4 -0.23 18.50 9.68
CA TYR A 4 -0.34 18.52 11.14
C TYR A 4 0.66 19.47 11.80
N ASN A 5 0.30 19.97 12.99
CA ASN A 5 1.24 20.68 13.85
C ASN A 5 2.38 19.71 14.26
N LYS A 6 3.63 20.09 13.95
CA LYS A 6 4.81 19.25 14.20
C LYS A 6 4.96 18.85 15.67
N THR A 7 4.72 19.76 16.60
CA THR A 7 4.83 19.48 18.04
C THR A 7 3.78 18.47 18.50
N LEU A 8 2.53 18.60 18.03
CA LEU A 8 1.48 17.61 18.34
C LEU A 8 1.78 16.25 17.72
N LEU A 9 2.34 16.23 16.51
CA LEU A 9 2.77 15.02 15.84
C LEU A 9 3.90 14.33 16.62
N GLU A 10 4.96 15.07 16.98
CA GLU A 10 6.07 14.60 17.81
C GLU A 10 5.58 14.03 19.14
N ASN A 11 4.73 14.76 19.86
CA ASN A 11 4.12 14.31 21.10
C ASN A 11 3.36 12.98 20.91
N THR A 12 2.66 12.81 19.80
CA THR A 12 1.92 11.59 19.50
C THR A 12 2.87 10.40 19.33
N PHE A 13 3.95 10.56 18.56
CA PHE A 13 4.97 9.52 18.40
C PHE A 13 5.68 9.19 19.72
N LEU A 14 6.01 10.19 20.55
CA LEU A 14 6.63 9.98 21.85
C LEU A 14 5.73 9.19 22.81
N VAL A 15 4.43 9.46 22.82
CA VAL A 15 3.46 8.69 23.60
C VAL A 15 3.34 7.27 23.08
N GLU A 16 3.33 7.05 21.76
CA GLU A 16 3.32 5.71 21.16
C GLU A 16 4.56 4.90 21.53
N GLU A 17 5.74 5.51 21.46
CA GLU A 17 7.02 4.93 21.86
C GLU A 17 7.04 4.59 23.36
N ALA A 18 6.54 5.48 24.22
CA ALA A 18 6.41 5.20 25.64
C ALA A 18 5.50 3.99 25.93
N ILE A 19 4.42 3.79 25.15
CA ILE A 19 3.57 2.60 25.26
C ILE A 19 4.35 1.34 24.87
N ASP A 20 5.25 1.40 23.90
CA ASP A 20 6.07 0.23 23.50
C ASP A 20 7.18 -0.10 24.47
N LEU A 21 7.84 0.93 25.01
CA LEU A 21 8.76 0.78 26.12
C LEU A 21 8.07 0.15 27.33
N ARG A 22 6.82 0.54 27.58
CA ARG A 22 6.00 -0.09 28.61
C ARG A 22 5.76 -1.57 28.33
N LYS A 23 5.24 -1.91 27.16
CA LYS A 23 4.95 -3.31 26.80
C LYS A 23 6.19 -4.20 26.89
N SER A 24 7.35 -3.62 26.62
CA SER A 24 8.66 -4.29 26.70
C SER A 24 9.25 -4.32 28.13
N GLY A 25 8.57 -3.72 29.12
CA GLY A 25 8.99 -3.73 30.52
C GLY A 25 10.04 -2.68 30.90
N PHE A 26 10.38 -1.73 30.02
CA PHE A 26 11.40 -0.72 30.28
C PHE A 26 10.94 0.44 31.18
N ILE A 27 9.63 0.70 31.30
CA ILE A 27 9.09 1.80 32.12
C ILE A 27 7.92 1.35 33.02
N GLN A 28 7.71 2.07 34.13
CA GLN A 28 6.68 1.81 35.15
C GLN A 28 5.38 2.59 34.98
N GLY A 29 4.30 2.12 35.66
CA GLY A 29 2.86 2.45 35.51
C GLY A 29 2.66 3.94 35.37
N GLU A 30 3.14 4.56 36.43
CA GLU A 30 3.10 5.95 36.76
C GLU A 30 3.84 6.80 35.73
N ASN A 31 5.03 6.38 35.26
CA ASN A 31 5.81 7.11 34.26
C ASN A 31 5.04 7.29 32.95
N LEU A 32 4.35 6.24 32.47
CA LEU A 32 3.53 6.35 31.24
C LEU A 32 2.35 7.30 31.44
N ASN A 33 1.70 7.25 32.60
CA ASN A 33 0.56 8.12 32.90
C ASN A 33 1.02 9.59 33.01
N ALA A 34 2.18 9.84 33.63
CA ALA A 34 2.78 11.16 33.69
C ALA A 34 3.10 11.71 32.28
N ILE A 35 3.70 10.89 31.41
CA ILE A 35 3.97 11.29 30.01
C ILE A 35 2.68 11.64 29.27
N LYS A 36 1.63 10.82 29.39
CA LYS A 36 0.33 11.08 28.76
C LYS A 36 -0.38 12.33 29.28
N GLN A 37 -0.15 12.71 30.53
CA GLN A 37 -0.72 13.93 31.11
C GLN A 37 0.03 15.19 30.69
N GLN A 38 1.34 15.08 30.44
CA GLN A 38 2.20 16.20 30.05
C GLN A 38 2.13 16.52 28.56
N LEU A 39 1.94 15.50 27.71
CA LEU A 39 1.97 15.64 26.26
C LEU A 39 0.56 15.71 25.67
N THR A 40 0.26 16.78 24.95
CA THR A 40 -0.94 16.90 24.12
C THR A 40 -0.73 16.16 22.81
N THR A 41 -1.61 15.22 22.47
CA THR A 41 -1.51 14.38 21.28
C THR A 41 -2.62 14.65 20.28
N LEU A 42 -2.42 14.20 19.05
CA LEU A 42 -3.47 14.14 18.03
C LEU A 42 -4.55 13.11 18.43
N LYS A 43 -5.74 13.23 17.83
CA LYS A 43 -6.82 12.23 17.95
C LYS A 43 -6.46 11.03 17.09
N THR A 44 -5.85 10.04 17.72
CA THR A 44 -5.36 8.83 17.07
C THR A 44 -5.93 7.56 17.69
N SER A 45 -5.92 6.46 16.94
CA SER A 45 -6.31 5.15 17.43
C SER A 45 -5.25 4.11 17.08
N ARG A 46 -4.60 3.59 18.13
CA ARG A 46 -3.58 2.54 17.98
C ARG A 46 -4.17 1.13 17.83
N ASN A 47 -5.40 0.92 18.30
CA ASN A 47 -6.05 -0.39 18.20
C ASN A 47 -6.50 -0.62 16.76
N ILE A 48 -5.93 -1.63 16.10
CA ILE A 48 -6.22 -1.96 14.70
C ILE A 48 -7.71 -2.20 14.46
N PHE A 49 -8.44 -2.80 15.41
CA PHE A 49 -9.88 -3.03 15.27
C PHE A 49 -10.68 -1.74 15.32
N VAL A 50 -10.31 -0.82 16.22
CA VAL A 50 -10.96 0.50 16.33
C VAL A 50 -10.66 1.36 15.11
N ARG A 51 -9.41 1.33 14.63
CA ARG A 51 -9.01 2.03 13.40
C ARG A 51 -9.72 1.47 12.17
N ALA A 52 -9.80 0.13 12.04
CA ALA A 52 -10.53 -0.52 10.96
C ALA A 52 -12.03 -0.20 11.01
N GLY A 53 -12.66 -0.25 12.19
CA GLY A 53 -14.06 0.14 12.36
C GLY A 53 -14.31 1.60 11.98
N SER A 54 -13.44 2.51 12.42
CA SER A 54 -13.51 3.93 12.08
C SER A 54 -13.28 4.19 10.58
N PHE A 55 -12.41 3.41 9.94
CA PHE A 55 -12.20 3.44 8.50
C PHE A 55 -13.45 2.99 7.74
N LEU A 56 -14.09 1.88 8.15
CA LEU A 56 -15.32 1.41 7.52
C LEU A 56 -16.46 2.43 7.64
N LEU A 57 -16.63 3.04 8.82
CA LEU A 57 -17.59 4.12 9.03
C LEU A 57 -17.26 5.35 8.17
N GLY A 58 -15.98 5.71 8.08
CA GLY A 58 -15.50 6.78 7.21
C GLY A 58 -15.75 6.51 5.73
N ALA A 59 -15.53 5.28 5.27
CA ALA A 59 -15.79 4.86 3.91
C ALA A 59 -17.29 4.89 3.60
N LEU A 60 -18.15 4.44 4.51
CA LEU A 60 -19.60 4.52 4.37
C LEU A 60 -20.08 5.97 4.30
N LEU A 61 -19.51 6.85 5.14
CA LEU A 61 -19.78 8.29 5.08
C LEU A 61 -19.34 8.88 3.75
N TYR A 62 -18.11 8.58 3.30
CA TYR A 62 -17.58 9.04 2.02
C TYR A 62 -18.45 8.59 0.85
N LEU A 63 -18.83 7.31 0.80
CA LEU A 63 -19.69 6.74 -0.23
C LEU A 63 -21.11 7.31 -0.21
N SER A 64 -21.64 7.66 0.97
CA SER A 64 -22.93 8.31 1.10
C SER A 64 -22.90 9.74 0.53
N ILE A 65 -21.81 10.47 0.77
CA ILE A 65 -21.57 11.80 0.16
C ILE A 65 -21.45 11.66 -1.36
N ILE A 66 -20.65 10.70 -1.84
CA ILE A 66 -20.54 10.36 -3.27
C ILE A 66 -21.92 10.11 -3.87
N GLY A 67 -22.68 9.19 -3.31
CA GLY A 67 -23.98 8.77 -3.85
C GLY A 67 -24.97 9.92 -3.95
N LEU A 68 -25.05 10.75 -2.91
CA LEU A 68 -25.88 11.95 -2.92
C LEU A 68 -25.45 12.95 -4.00
N LEU A 69 -24.15 13.22 -4.11
CA LEU A 69 -23.62 14.14 -5.13
C LEU A 69 -23.87 13.61 -6.55
N PHE A 70 -23.70 12.30 -6.77
CA PHE A 70 -24.01 11.67 -8.05
C PHE A 70 -25.47 11.83 -8.43
N LEU A 71 -26.41 11.65 -7.50
CA LEU A 71 -27.85 11.83 -7.77
C LEU A 71 -28.19 13.28 -8.14
N ILE A 72 -27.57 14.27 -7.49
CA ILE A 72 -27.76 15.68 -7.82
C ILE A 72 -27.21 15.99 -9.21
N ILE A 73 -25.98 15.56 -9.50
CA ILE A 73 -25.28 15.83 -10.77
C ILE A 73 -26.00 15.12 -11.93
N PHE A 74 -26.49 13.89 -11.72
CA PHE A 74 -27.27 13.13 -12.69
C PHE A 74 -28.52 13.91 -13.12
N ASN A 75 -29.26 14.47 -12.16
CA ASN A 75 -30.47 15.24 -12.43
C ASN A 75 -30.20 16.56 -13.18
N LEU A 76 -28.96 17.05 -13.19
CA LEU A 76 -28.58 18.30 -13.86
C LEU A 76 -28.13 18.11 -15.32
N ASN A 77 -28.26 16.90 -15.89
CA ASN A 77 -27.80 16.56 -17.26
C ASN A 77 -26.34 17.00 -17.53
N SER A 78 -25.50 16.94 -16.50
CA SER A 78 -24.10 17.35 -16.57
C SER A 78 -23.18 16.15 -16.84
N ASP A 79 -22.08 16.37 -17.56
CA ASP A 79 -21.12 15.32 -17.89
C ASP A 79 -20.61 14.62 -16.62
N PHE A 80 -20.88 13.31 -16.52
CA PHE A 80 -20.46 12.46 -15.40
C PHE A 80 -18.94 12.48 -15.15
N LYS A 81 -18.17 12.86 -16.17
CA LYS A 81 -16.71 13.01 -16.14
C LYS A 81 -16.25 14.01 -15.07
N MET A 82 -16.94 15.15 -14.93
CA MET A 82 -16.58 16.17 -13.94
C MET A 82 -16.97 15.77 -12.50
N ALA A 83 -17.92 14.86 -12.33
CA ALA A 83 -18.45 14.47 -11.03
C ALA A 83 -17.35 13.90 -10.11
N GLY A 84 -16.52 13.00 -10.65
CA GLY A 84 -15.45 12.37 -9.88
C GLY A 84 -14.40 13.38 -9.38
N PHE A 85 -14.08 14.39 -10.18
CA PHE A 85 -13.18 15.48 -9.76
C PHE A 85 -13.80 16.32 -8.64
N ILE A 86 -15.06 16.75 -8.79
CA ILE A 86 -15.77 17.53 -7.76
C ILE A 86 -15.81 16.77 -6.44
N ILE A 87 -16.16 15.49 -6.48
CA ILE A 87 -16.19 14.59 -5.32
C ILE A 87 -14.82 14.46 -4.66
N SER A 88 -13.75 14.31 -5.46
CA SER A 88 -12.38 14.29 -4.94
C SER A 88 -12.06 15.59 -4.20
N PHE A 89 -12.37 16.76 -4.77
CA PHE A 89 -12.10 18.06 -4.14
C PHE A 89 -12.92 18.29 -2.87
N ILE A 90 -14.18 17.85 -2.83
CA ILE A 90 -14.99 17.88 -1.60
C ILE A 90 -14.38 16.96 -0.54
N GLY A 91 -13.96 15.75 -0.94
CA GLY A 91 -13.25 14.82 -0.08
C GLY A 91 -11.98 15.41 0.52
N LEU A 92 -11.20 16.12 -0.30
CA LEU A 92 -10.02 16.85 0.13
C LEU A 92 -10.35 17.97 1.11
N GLY A 93 -11.42 18.73 0.88
CA GLY A 93 -11.88 19.77 1.79
C GLY A 93 -12.25 19.21 3.17
N ILE A 94 -12.97 18.08 3.20
CA ILE A 94 -13.33 17.40 4.45
C ILE A 94 -12.09 16.81 5.12
N LEU A 95 -11.16 16.23 4.36
CA LEU A 95 -9.90 15.74 4.90
C LEU A 95 -9.10 16.86 5.58
N GLU A 96 -9.02 18.05 4.97
CA GLU A 96 -8.31 19.18 5.57
C GLU A 96 -9.03 19.67 6.85
N LEU A 97 -10.36 19.64 6.88
CA LEU A 97 -11.14 19.90 8.08
C LEU A 97 -10.81 18.88 9.19
N LEU A 98 -10.77 17.59 8.87
CA LEU A 98 -10.39 16.53 9.83
C LEU A 98 -8.97 16.74 10.38
N CYS A 99 -8.04 17.14 9.51
CA CYS A 99 -6.67 17.45 9.91
C CYS A 99 -6.63 18.66 10.87
N SER A 100 -7.39 19.72 10.58
CA SER A 100 -7.51 20.88 11.47
C SER A 100 -8.15 20.55 12.82
N GLN A 101 -8.99 19.51 12.87
CA GLN A 101 -9.57 18.96 14.09
C GLN A 101 -8.67 17.94 14.80
N ASN A 102 -7.41 17.82 14.35
CA ASN A 102 -6.35 16.97 14.87
C ASN A 102 -6.60 15.47 14.72
N PHE A 103 -7.41 15.02 13.76
CA PHE A 103 -7.55 13.59 13.45
C PHE A 103 -6.31 13.08 12.70
N PHE A 104 -5.68 12.03 13.22
CA PHE A 104 -4.48 11.43 12.64
C PHE A 104 -4.43 9.93 12.93
N ARG A 105 -4.36 9.10 11.89
CA ARG A 105 -4.35 7.63 11.99
C ARG A 105 -5.52 7.11 12.83
N HIS A 106 -6.66 7.79 12.74
CA HIS A 106 -7.87 7.39 13.44
C HIS A 106 -8.65 6.35 12.61
N GLY A 107 -8.46 6.34 11.29
CA GLY A 107 -9.15 5.49 10.34
C GLY A 107 -10.20 6.27 9.54
N LEU A 108 -10.87 7.23 10.18
CA LEU A 108 -11.80 8.14 9.50
C LEU A 108 -11.05 9.02 8.47
N ASP A 109 -9.91 9.57 8.87
CA ASP A 109 -9.01 10.34 8.01
C ASP A 109 -8.46 9.48 6.87
N ASP A 110 -8.02 8.25 7.17
CA ASP A 110 -7.55 7.29 6.17
C ASP A 110 -8.60 7.01 5.08
N ALA A 111 -9.89 6.93 5.44
CA ALA A 111 -10.97 6.70 4.51
C ALA A 111 -11.17 7.87 3.54
N PHE A 112 -11.09 9.12 4.03
CA PHE A 112 -11.19 10.31 3.17
C PHE A 112 -9.95 10.50 2.29
N ILE A 113 -8.76 10.17 2.79
CA ILE A 113 -7.50 10.14 2.01
C ILE A 113 -7.66 9.23 0.79
N ILE A 114 -8.00 7.96 1.03
CA ILE A 114 -8.10 6.95 -0.03
C ILE A 114 -9.31 7.20 -0.92
N GLY A 115 -10.43 7.62 -0.34
CA GLY A 115 -11.63 8.00 -1.07
C GLY A 115 -11.38 9.13 -2.07
N ALA A 116 -10.74 10.23 -1.64
CA ALA A 116 -10.42 11.34 -2.51
C ALA A 116 -9.47 10.93 -3.64
N GLN A 117 -8.44 10.12 -3.34
CA GLN A 117 -7.53 9.59 -4.36
C GLN A 117 -8.30 8.75 -5.39
N LEU A 118 -9.09 7.77 -4.92
CA LEU A 118 -9.92 6.88 -5.75
C LEU A 118 -10.83 7.67 -6.69
N SER A 119 -11.59 8.62 -6.16
CA SER A 119 -12.49 9.43 -6.98
C SER A 119 -11.74 10.23 -8.04
N PHE A 120 -10.54 10.75 -7.73
CA PHE A 120 -9.75 11.54 -8.68
C PHE A 120 -9.24 10.71 -9.86
N TYR A 121 -8.52 9.61 -9.59
CA TYR A 121 -7.96 8.82 -10.70
C TYR A 121 -9.04 8.04 -11.44
N SER A 122 -10.16 7.68 -10.79
CA SER A 122 -11.31 7.10 -11.49
C SER A 122 -11.93 8.09 -12.47
N ALA A 123 -12.00 9.38 -12.11
CA ALA A 123 -12.47 10.42 -13.02
C ALA A 123 -11.59 10.55 -14.26
N ILE A 124 -10.26 10.49 -14.09
CA ILE A 124 -9.31 10.50 -15.21
C ILE A 124 -9.52 9.29 -16.10
N VAL A 125 -9.57 8.08 -15.53
CA VAL A 125 -9.73 6.84 -16.32
C VAL A 125 -11.04 6.82 -17.09
N VAL A 126 -12.14 7.32 -16.53
CA VAL A 126 -13.44 7.42 -17.23
C VAL A 126 -13.42 8.46 -18.35
N ASP A 127 -12.59 9.50 -18.22
CA ASP A 127 -12.48 10.55 -19.24
C ASP A 127 -11.53 10.18 -20.39
N SER A 128 -10.59 9.26 -20.15
CA SER A 128 -9.54 8.85 -21.09
C SER A 128 -9.73 7.44 -21.65
N ASP A 129 -9.34 7.21 -22.91
CA ASP A 129 -9.36 5.87 -23.52
C ASP A 129 -8.27 4.92 -22.97
N SER A 130 -7.31 5.43 -22.19
CA SER A 130 -6.19 4.66 -21.65
C SER A 130 -6.04 4.86 -20.14
N PRO A 131 -5.76 3.80 -19.36
CA PRO A 131 -5.60 3.91 -17.90
C PRO A 131 -4.30 4.61 -17.46
N ILE A 132 -3.40 4.95 -18.39
CA ILE A 132 -2.10 5.59 -18.10
C ILE A 132 -2.28 6.85 -17.25
N GLY A 133 -3.26 7.71 -17.60
CA GLY A 133 -3.55 8.93 -16.83
C GLY A 133 -3.91 8.63 -15.38
N GLY A 134 -4.68 7.57 -15.14
CA GLY A 134 -5.02 7.09 -13.81
C GLY A 134 -3.80 6.62 -13.02
N PHE A 135 -2.90 5.83 -13.64
CA PHE A 135 -1.68 5.36 -12.98
C PHE A 135 -0.73 6.51 -12.64
N VAL A 136 -0.55 7.48 -13.55
CA VAL A 136 0.24 8.69 -13.27
C VAL A 136 -0.38 9.48 -12.11
N ALA A 137 -1.71 9.60 -12.06
CA ALA A 137 -2.39 10.24 -10.93
C ALA A 137 -2.20 9.48 -9.61
N MET A 138 -2.23 8.14 -9.62
CA MET A 138 -1.90 7.32 -8.45
C MET A 138 -0.48 7.58 -7.94
N ILE A 139 0.49 7.73 -8.83
CA ILE A 139 1.88 8.05 -8.47
C ILE A 139 1.95 9.45 -7.82
N ILE A 140 1.41 10.46 -8.50
CA ILE A 140 1.52 11.85 -8.06
C ILE A 140 0.75 12.06 -6.75
N LEU A 141 -0.55 11.72 -6.72
CA LEU A 141 -1.37 11.92 -5.54
C LEU A 141 -1.00 10.98 -4.39
N GLY A 142 -0.63 9.74 -4.69
CA GLY A 142 -0.13 8.78 -3.70
C GLY A 142 1.06 9.37 -2.93
N LEU A 143 2.05 9.90 -3.66
CA LEU A 143 3.24 10.48 -3.04
C LEU A 143 2.93 11.79 -2.31
N VAL A 144 2.14 12.68 -2.92
CA VAL A 144 1.77 13.96 -2.29
C VAL A 144 1.03 13.74 -0.97
N PHE A 145 0.07 12.81 -0.93
CA PHE A 145 -0.71 12.55 0.28
C PHE A 145 0.10 11.77 1.31
N ALA A 146 0.96 10.83 0.88
CA ALA A 146 1.88 10.16 1.77
C ALA A 146 2.78 11.16 2.51
N ILE A 147 3.30 12.17 1.82
CA ILE A 147 4.16 13.21 2.42
C ILE A 147 3.32 14.20 3.25
N ARG A 148 2.22 14.72 2.71
CA ARG A 148 1.43 15.76 3.39
C ARG A 148 0.76 15.25 4.65
N TYR A 149 0.19 14.04 4.60
CA TYR A 149 -0.60 13.46 5.68
C TYR A 149 0.13 12.34 6.44
N VAL A 150 1.40 12.07 6.12
CA VAL A 150 2.20 11.01 6.77
C VAL A 150 1.46 9.66 6.70
N ASN A 151 0.91 9.38 5.52
CA ASN A 151 -0.04 8.30 5.32
C ASN A 151 0.57 7.10 4.59
N THR A 152 0.50 5.94 5.24
CA THR A 152 1.03 4.67 4.71
C THR A 152 0.22 4.13 3.54
N LEU A 153 -1.11 4.22 3.57
CA LEU A 153 -1.96 3.67 2.51
C LEU A 153 -1.74 4.43 1.19
N SER A 154 -1.66 5.76 1.24
CA SER A 154 -1.32 6.56 0.05
C SER A 154 0.07 6.25 -0.50
N PHE A 155 1.03 5.89 0.36
CA PHE A 155 2.35 5.47 -0.12
C PHE A 155 2.29 4.13 -0.86
N LEU A 156 1.47 3.19 -0.38
CA LEU A 156 1.22 1.93 -1.10
C LEU A 156 0.51 2.17 -2.45
N VAL A 157 -0.40 3.15 -2.52
CA VAL A 157 -1.01 3.59 -3.79
C VAL A 157 0.05 4.14 -4.74
N PHE A 158 1.00 4.93 -4.25
CA PHE A 158 2.13 5.42 -5.05
C PHE A 158 2.98 4.27 -5.63
N LEU A 159 3.39 3.30 -4.80
CA LEU A 159 4.17 2.14 -5.26
C LEU A 159 3.40 1.32 -6.29
N THR A 160 2.11 1.10 -6.04
CA THR A 160 1.23 0.35 -6.94
C THR A 160 1.03 1.08 -8.26
N GLY A 161 0.93 2.41 -8.25
CA GLY A 161 0.88 3.23 -9.46
C GLY A 161 2.12 3.05 -10.34
N ILE A 162 3.32 2.96 -9.74
CA ILE A 162 4.57 2.66 -10.48
C ILE A 162 4.50 1.27 -11.11
N VAL A 163 4.12 0.26 -10.34
CA VAL A 163 4.02 -1.13 -10.82
C VAL A 163 2.99 -1.24 -11.94
N PHE A 164 1.82 -0.64 -11.80
CA PHE A 164 0.77 -0.67 -12.82
C PHE A 164 1.17 0.06 -14.09
N LEU A 165 1.75 1.27 -13.97
CA LEU A 165 2.22 2.02 -15.14
C LEU A 165 3.25 1.22 -15.94
N LEU A 166 4.28 0.68 -15.27
CA LEU A 166 5.33 -0.07 -15.95
C LEU A 166 4.81 -1.38 -16.52
N SER A 167 3.91 -2.08 -15.82
CA SER A 167 3.31 -3.31 -16.33
C SER A 167 2.46 -3.04 -17.57
N TYR A 168 1.63 -1.99 -17.55
CA TYR A 168 0.79 -1.62 -18.68
C TYR A 168 1.61 -1.29 -19.93
N LEU A 169 2.67 -0.49 -19.77
CA LEU A 169 3.57 -0.14 -20.87
C LEU A 169 4.28 -1.35 -21.49
N LEU A 170 4.53 -2.41 -20.70
CA LEU A 170 5.15 -3.64 -21.20
C LEU A 170 4.14 -4.56 -21.90
N ILE A 171 2.92 -4.64 -21.39
CA ILE A 171 1.86 -5.51 -21.95
C ILE A 171 1.42 -5.02 -23.32
N GLU A 172 1.36 -3.71 -23.54
CA GLU A 172 1.00 -3.11 -24.83
C GLU A 172 1.99 -3.48 -25.96
N HIS A 173 3.21 -3.89 -25.60
CA HIS A 173 4.22 -4.40 -26.53
C HIS A 173 4.37 -5.92 -26.38
N THR A 174 3.59 -6.68 -27.16
CA THR A 174 3.46 -8.15 -27.07
C THR A 174 4.78 -8.91 -27.06
N GLU A 175 5.80 -8.48 -27.82
CA GLU A 175 7.12 -9.12 -27.85
C GLU A 175 7.91 -9.00 -26.53
N ILE A 176 7.64 -7.97 -25.73
CA ILE A 176 8.36 -7.65 -24.49
C ILE A 176 7.58 -8.15 -23.26
N SER A 177 6.30 -8.46 -23.41
CA SER A 177 5.44 -8.89 -22.31
C SER A 177 5.94 -10.12 -21.54
N ALA A 178 6.66 -11.04 -22.19
CA ALA A 178 7.24 -12.23 -21.58
C ALA A 178 8.31 -11.91 -20.52
N ILE A 179 8.93 -10.72 -20.56
CA ILE A 179 9.93 -10.31 -19.57
C ILE A 179 9.34 -9.58 -18.35
N LEU A 180 8.02 -9.36 -18.32
CA LEU A 180 7.34 -8.66 -17.23
C LEU A 180 7.70 -9.19 -15.82
N PRO A 181 7.73 -10.52 -15.56
CA PRO A 181 8.18 -11.06 -14.27
C PRO A 181 9.56 -10.55 -13.85
N PHE A 182 10.51 -10.48 -14.77
CA PHE A 182 11.87 -10.01 -14.50
C PHE A 182 11.93 -8.50 -14.30
N VAL A 183 11.11 -7.73 -15.01
CA VAL A 183 11.02 -6.28 -14.80
C VAL A 183 10.45 -5.98 -13.41
N LEU A 184 9.40 -6.69 -12.99
CA LEU A 184 8.84 -6.57 -11.63
C LEU A 184 9.84 -6.96 -10.56
N LEU A 185 10.62 -8.04 -10.78
CA LEU A 185 11.71 -8.42 -9.88
C LEU A 185 12.80 -7.34 -9.81
N ALA A 186 13.18 -6.75 -10.96
CA ALA A 186 14.15 -5.66 -11.00
C ALA A 186 13.65 -4.40 -10.28
N ILE A 187 12.36 -4.07 -10.40
CA ILE A 187 11.72 -3.00 -9.64
C ILE A 187 11.77 -3.30 -8.14
N ALA A 188 11.43 -4.51 -7.72
CA ALA A 188 11.53 -4.92 -6.31
C ALA A 188 12.96 -4.80 -5.78
N ILE A 189 13.98 -5.19 -6.57
CA ILE A 189 15.39 -5.01 -6.21
C ILE A 189 15.73 -3.51 -6.07
N GLY A 190 15.29 -2.68 -7.02
CA GLY A 190 15.48 -1.22 -6.97
C GLY A 190 14.81 -0.59 -5.74
N PHE A 191 13.60 -1.02 -5.40
CA PHE A 191 12.89 -0.61 -4.20
C PHE A 191 13.62 -1.04 -2.93
N TYR A 192 14.18 -2.25 -2.87
CA TYR A 192 14.96 -2.71 -1.73
C TYR A 192 16.18 -1.82 -1.50
N TYR A 193 16.97 -1.53 -2.55
CA TYR A 193 18.12 -0.62 -2.42
C TYR A 193 17.71 0.80 -2.03
N THR A 194 16.58 1.28 -2.55
CA THR A 194 16.03 2.59 -2.18
C THR A 194 15.63 2.63 -0.72
N HIS A 195 14.90 1.61 -0.24
CA HIS A 195 14.54 1.47 1.18
C HIS A 195 15.79 1.47 2.07
N GLN A 196 16.83 0.72 1.70
CA GLN A 196 18.07 0.65 2.49
C GLN A 196 18.79 2.00 2.62
N LYS A 197 18.64 2.92 1.65
CA LYS A 197 19.18 4.28 1.74
C LYS A 197 18.38 5.19 2.69
N PHE A 198 17.08 4.93 2.83
CA PHE A 198 16.16 5.81 3.57
C PHE A 198 15.82 5.34 4.98
N LYS A 199 15.94 4.04 5.28
CA LYS A 199 15.51 3.44 6.55
C LYS A 199 16.11 4.10 7.81
N ASP A 200 17.35 4.59 7.73
CA ASP A 200 18.08 5.18 8.86
C ASP A 200 18.16 6.72 8.77
N HIS A 201 17.40 7.33 7.84
CA HIS A 201 17.51 8.76 7.58
C HIS A 201 16.75 9.59 8.63
N PRO A 202 17.40 10.46 9.42
CA PRO A 202 16.79 11.10 10.58
C PRO A 202 15.60 12.01 10.24
N LYS A 203 15.62 12.64 9.05
CA LYS A 203 14.51 13.48 8.56
C LYS A 203 13.21 12.69 8.28
N LEU A 204 13.29 11.36 8.20
CA LEU A 204 12.16 10.50 7.91
C LEU A 204 11.56 9.86 9.16
N TYR A 205 11.88 10.37 10.36
CA TYR A 205 11.38 9.87 11.63
C TYR A 205 9.86 9.66 11.66
N PHE A 206 9.07 10.64 11.19
CA PHE A 206 7.59 10.52 11.14
C PHE A 206 7.08 9.47 10.15
N TYR A 207 7.94 8.98 9.26
CA TYR A 207 7.61 8.05 8.19
C TYR A 207 8.08 6.62 8.49
N SER A 208 8.36 6.29 9.76
CA SER A 208 8.79 4.95 10.18
C SER A 208 7.85 3.84 9.65
N ASP A 209 6.54 3.98 9.87
CA ASP A 209 5.55 3.01 9.38
C ASP A 209 5.48 2.99 7.85
N VAL A 210 5.67 4.13 7.19
CA VAL A 210 5.69 4.22 5.72
C VAL A 210 6.88 3.42 5.18
N LEU A 211 8.05 3.54 5.81
CA LEU A 211 9.26 2.80 5.44
C LEU A 211 9.13 1.30 5.76
N GLU A 212 8.50 0.92 6.87
CA GLU A 212 8.24 -0.49 7.17
C GLU A 212 7.33 -1.12 6.12
N TRP A 213 6.22 -0.46 5.76
CA TRP A 213 5.32 -0.96 4.72
C TRP A 213 5.93 -0.88 3.32
N PHE A 214 6.82 0.07 3.05
CA PHE A 214 7.63 0.07 1.83
C PHE A 214 8.47 -1.22 1.73
N PHE A 215 9.11 -1.60 2.83
CA PHE A 215 9.91 -2.82 2.89
C PHE A 215 9.05 -4.07 2.69
N ILE A 216 7.90 -4.15 3.38
CA ILE A 216 6.94 -5.26 3.21
C ILE A 216 6.49 -5.37 1.75
N TYR A 217 6.04 -4.26 1.14
CA TYR A 217 5.60 -4.22 -0.26
C TYR A 217 6.71 -4.70 -1.20
N THR A 218 7.94 -4.25 -0.96
CA THR A 218 9.12 -4.65 -1.74
C THR A 218 9.36 -6.15 -1.72
N LEU A 219 9.32 -6.77 -0.53
CA LEU A 219 9.52 -8.20 -0.38
C LEU A 219 8.41 -9.01 -1.05
N PHE A 220 7.16 -8.57 -0.90
CA PHE A 220 6.02 -9.19 -1.57
C PHE A 220 6.10 -9.07 -3.08
N LEU A 221 6.39 -7.88 -3.62
CA LEU A 221 6.54 -7.67 -5.06
C LEU A 221 7.64 -8.57 -5.62
N GLY A 222 8.78 -8.66 -4.94
CA GLY A 222 9.88 -9.54 -5.32
C GLY A 222 9.46 -11.01 -5.36
N TYR A 223 8.68 -11.49 -4.38
CA TYR A 223 8.17 -12.86 -4.38
C TYR A 223 7.10 -13.09 -5.46
N LEU A 224 6.09 -12.22 -5.55
CA LEU A 224 4.99 -12.35 -6.51
C LEU A 224 5.51 -12.32 -7.95
N SER A 225 6.56 -11.53 -8.22
CA SER A 225 7.19 -11.47 -9.55
C SER A 225 7.80 -12.80 -10.03
N VAL A 226 8.07 -13.74 -9.13
CA VAL A 226 8.65 -15.06 -9.47
C VAL A 226 7.80 -16.24 -9.04
N ASN A 227 6.66 -15.99 -8.38
CA ASN A 227 5.75 -17.04 -7.98
C ASN A 227 5.06 -17.62 -9.23
N TYR A 228 5.17 -18.93 -9.41
CA TYR A 228 4.68 -19.60 -10.62
C TYR A 228 3.18 -19.38 -10.87
N PHE A 229 2.34 -19.42 -9.81
CA PHE A 229 0.90 -19.16 -9.93
C PHE A 229 0.64 -17.76 -10.46
N VAL A 230 1.28 -16.75 -9.86
CA VAL A 230 1.10 -15.35 -10.27
C VAL A 230 1.55 -15.14 -11.72
N VAL A 231 2.75 -15.62 -12.08
CA VAL A 231 3.29 -15.48 -13.44
C VAL A 231 2.38 -16.14 -14.46
N ARG A 232 1.90 -17.35 -14.17
CA ARG A 232 1.01 -18.10 -15.05
C ARG A 232 -0.33 -17.41 -15.21
N SER A 233 -1.03 -17.11 -14.11
CA SER A 233 -2.36 -16.51 -14.15
C SER A 233 -2.36 -15.13 -14.83
N LEU A 234 -1.37 -14.29 -14.55
CA LEU A 234 -1.26 -12.98 -15.20
C LEU A 234 -0.91 -13.11 -16.68
N SER A 235 -0.13 -14.11 -17.08
CA SER A 235 0.16 -14.36 -18.50
C SER A 235 -1.09 -14.85 -19.25
N GLU A 236 -1.89 -15.72 -18.63
CA GLU A 236 -3.16 -16.20 -19.20
C GLU A 236 -4.16 -15.04 -19.33
N GLU A 237 -4.32 -14.23 -18.28
CA GLU A 237 -5.31 -13.13 -18.23
C GLU A 237 -4.91 -11.91 -19.06
N LEU A 238 -3.64 -11.46 -18.95
CA LEU A 238 -3.21 -10.20 -19.55
C LEU A 238 -2.60 -10.38 -20.95
N LEU A 239 -2.04 -11.55 -21.25
CA LEU A 239 -1.35 -11.82 -22.52
C LEU A 239 -2.09 -12.81 -23.41
N SER A 240 -3.26 -13.30 -22.98
CA SER A 240 -4.03 -14.34 -23.67
C SER A 240 -3.20 -15.59 -23.98
N ALA A 241 -2.20 -15.88 -23.12
CA ALA A 241 -1.35 -17.04 -23.29
C ALA A 241 -2.14 -18.32 -22.95
N ASP A 242 -2.02 -19.36 -23.79
CA ASP A 242 -2.66 -20.65 -23.54
C ASP A 242 -1.64 -21.65 -22.98
N TYR A 243 -1.78 -21.98 -21.69
CA TYR A 243 -1.00 -22.98 -20.99
C TYR A 243 -1.84 -24.18 -20.57
N THR A 244 -3.01 -24.41 -21.19
CA THR A 244 -3.90 -25.54 -20.85
C THR A 244 -3.22 -26.89 -21.02
N GLN A 245 -2.34 -27.03 -22.03
CA GLN A 245 -1.61 -28.28 -22.32
C GLN A 245 -0.08 -28.14 -22.24
N SER A 246 0.43 -26.98 -21.83
CA SER A 246 1.86 -26.70 -21.77
C SER A 246 2.23 -25.91 -20.53
N ASP A 247 3.50 -25.98 -20.13
CA ASP A 247 4.02 -25.15 -19.05
C ASP A 247 4.32 -23.73 -19.55
N VAL A 248 4.39 -22.76 -18.63
CA VAL A 248 4.89 -21.41 -18.92
C VAL A 248 6.33 -21.53 -19.44
N PRO A 249 6.77 -20.72 -20.42
CA PRO A 249 8.18 -20.65 -20.80
C PRO A 249 9.08 -20.45 -19.58
N PHE A 250 10.10 -21.30 -19.43
CA PHE A 250 10.95 -21.34 -18.25
C PHE A 250 10.22 -21.63 -16.92
N GLY A 251 9.09 -22.34 -16.95
CA GLY A 251 8.30 -22.70 -15.75
C GLY A 251 9.14 -23.34 -14.64
N TRP A 252 10.07 -24.23 -15.00
CA TRP A 252 11.04 -24.85 -14.07
C TRP A 252 11.83 -23.81 -13.25
N MET A 253 12.21 -22.69 -13.85
CA MET A 253 12.95 -21.62 -13.18
C MET A 253 12.04 -20.90 -12.17
N PHE A 254 10.79 -20.63 -12.53
CA PHE A 254 9.82 -20.03 -11.61
C PHE A 254 9.50 -20.97 -10.43
N TYR A 255 9.43 -22.29 -10.65
CA TYR A 255 9.33 -23.25 -9.54
C TYR A 255 10.53 -23.18 -8.58
N ILE A 256 11.76 -23.09 -9.11
CA ILE A 256 12.96 -22.93 -8.28
C ILE A 256 12.93 -21.60 -7.52
N LEU A 257 12.69 -20.49 -8.23
CA LEU A 257 12.71 -19.14 -7.65
C LEU A 257 11.63 -18.95 -6.60
N MET A 258 10.44 -19.51 -6.83
CA MET A 258 9.33 -19.47 -5.88
C MET A 258 9.75 -20.02 -4.50
N PHE A 259 10.52 -21.10 -4.43
CA PHE A 259 11.05 -21.61 -3.15
C PHE A 259 12.34 -20.92 -2.71
N ALA A 260 13.23 -20.57 -3.64
CA ALA A 260 14.51 -19.96 -3.32
C ALA A 260 14.36 -18.56 -2.69
N VAL A 261 13.46 -17.72 -3.21
CA VAL A 261 13.27 -16.34 -2.71
C VAL A 261 12.83 -16.31 -1.23
N PRO A 262 11.79 -17.06 -0.80
CA PRO A 262 11.43 -17.16 0.61
C PRO A 262 12.55 -17.72 1.49
N LEU A 263 13.29 -18.73 1.02
CA LEU A 263 14.43 -19.28 1.76
C LEU A 263 15.54 -18.24 1.94
N VAL A 264 15.82 -17.43 0.91
CA VAL A 264 16.75 -16.31 1.01
C VAL A 264 16.25 -15.26 2.01
N TYR A 265 14.96 -14.92 2.00
CA TYR A 265 14.38 -14.01 2.99
C TYR A 265 14.52 -14.56 4.41
N ILE A 266 14.21 -15.83 4.65
CA ILE A 266 14.36 -16.49 5.96
C ILE A 266 15.84 -16.51 6.38
N PHE A 267 16.75 -16.95 5.52
CA PHE A 267 18.16 -17.00 5.86
C PHE A 267 18.75 -15.61 6.17
N TYR A 268 18.47 -14.62 5.31
CA TYR A 268 18.99 -13.28 5.49
C TYR A 268 18.36 -12.57 6.69
N SER A 269 17.08 -12.80 6.97
CA SER A 269 16.40 -12.28 8.16
C SER A 269 16.96 -12.84 9.46
N LEU A 270 17.33 -14.14 9.49
CA LEU A 270 18.02 -14.74 10.64
C LEU A 270 19.42 -14.14 10.83
N LYS A 271 20.18 -13.96 9.75
CA LYS A 271 21.52 -13.35 9.79
C LYS A 271 21.49 -11.90 10.26
N THR A 272 20.50 -11.13 9.82
CA THR A 272 20.36 -9.69 10.13
C THR A 272 19.47 -9.39 11.33
N LYS A 273 18.84 -10.42 11.92
CA LYS A 273 17.83 -10.31 12.98
C LYS A 273 16.63 -9.42 12.59
N ASN A 274 16.28 -9.39 11.31
CA ASN A 274 15.16 -8.61 10.79
C ASN A 274 13.85 -9.38 10.91
N ARG A 275 13.01 -9.03 11.89
CA ARG A 275 11.73 -9.71 12.16
C ARG A 275 10.74 -9.62 11.00
N THR A 276 10.61 -8.45 10.39
CA THR A 276 9.65 -8.21 9.29
C THR A 276 9.97 -9.12 8.10
N MET A 277 11.24 -9.20 7.71
CA MET A 277 11.67 -10.10 6.63
C MET A 277 11.48 -11.58 6.97
N LEU A 278 11.65 -11.97 8.24
CA LEU A 278 11.40 -13.34 8.69
C LEU A 278 9.92 -13.73 8.55
N TYR A 279 9.01 -12.85 8.97
CA TYR A 279 7.57 -13.09 8.85
C TYR A 279 7.12 -13.15 7.39
N ILE A 280 7.59 -12.22 6.55
CA ILE A 280 7.28 -12.26 5.12
C ILE A 280 7.88 -13.50 4.46
N GLY A 281 9.11 -13.88 4.80
CA GLY A 281 9.75 -15.11 4.30
C GLY A 281 8.97 -16.38 4.68
N GLY A 282 8.50 -16.48 5.93
CA GLY A 282 7.66 -17.61 6.35
C GLY A 282 6.31 -17.65 5.61
N LEU A 283 5.67 -16.49 5.45
CA LEU A 283 4.40 -16.38 4.73
C LEU A 283 4.56 -16.74 3.24
N THR A 284 5.57 -16.21 2.56
CA THR A 284 5.82 -16.50 1.15
C THR A 284 6.27 -17.94 0.92
N PHE A 285 6.97 -18.55 1.88
CA PHE A 285 7.27 -19.98 1.86
C PHE A 285 6.00 -20.84 1.95
N ALA A 286 5.07 -20.49 2.85
CA ALA A 286 3.77 -21.15 2.92
C ALA A 286 2.98 -21.01 1.61
N LEU A 287 2.97 -19.81 1.01
CA LEU A 287 2.37 -19.58 -0.31
C LEU A 287 3.02 -20.43 -1.41
N SER A 288 4.33 -20.67 -1.33
CA SER A 288 5.05 -21.50 -2.30
C SER A 288 4.58 -22.96 -2.24
N ILE A 289 4.38 -23.48 -1.02
CA ILE A 289 3.82 -24.83 -0.81
C ILE A 289 2.39 -24.90 -1.37
N LEU A 290 1.56 -23.88 -1.14
CA LEU A 290 0.20 -23.83 -1.65
C LEU A 290 0.16 -23.80 -3.19
N THR A 291 1.00 -22.97 -3.82
CA THR A 291 1.15 -22.93 -5.28
C THR A 291 1.61 -24.28 -5.83
N PHE A 292 2.64 -24.89 -5.22
CA PHE A 292 3.12 -26.19 -5.66
C PHE A 292 2.04 -27.27 -5.57
N ARG A 293 1.31 -27.31 -4.46
CA ARG A 293 0.16 -28.21 -4.27
C ARG A 293 -0.91 -27.96 -5.32
N TYR A 294 -1.26 -26.71 -5.61
CA TYR A 294 -2.31 -26.37 -6.58
C TYR A 294 -2.05 -26.97 -7.97
N TYR A 295 -0.80 -26.98 -8.45
CA TYR A 295 -0.45 -27.51 -9.78
C TYR A 295 -0.03 -29.00 -9.80
N HIS A 296 0.32 -29.59 -8.65
CA HIS A 296 0.82 -30.97 -8.58
C HIS A 296 -0.03 -31.90 -7.70
N SER A 297 -1.15 -31.45 -7.14
CA SER A 297 -2.07 -32.33 -6.42
C SER A 297 -2.74 -33.29 -7.40
N VAL A 298 -2.43 -34.57 -7.25
CA VAL A 298 -2.95 -35.68 -8.09
C VAL A 298 -4.30 -36.22 -7.57
N LEU A 299 -4.83 -35.74 -6.45
CA LEU A 299 -6.11 -36.15 -5.88
C LEU A 299 -6.89 -34.93 -5.32
N PRO A 300 -8.25 -34.97 -5.37
CA PRO A 300 -9.14 -33.83 -5.11
C PRO A 300 -9.07 -33.30 -3.68
#